data_AF-A0A6J3GP13-F1
#
_entry.id   AF-A0A6J3GP13-F1
#
_cell.length_a   1.000
_cell.length_b   1.000
_cell.length_c   1.000
_cell.angle_alpha   90.00
_cell.angle_beta   90.00
_cell.angle_gamma   90.00
#
_symmetry.space_group_name_H-M   'P 1'
#
loop_
_entity.id
_entity.type
_entity.pdbx_description
1 polymer ?
#
loop_
_entity_poly.entity_id
_entity_poly.type
_entity_poly.pdbx_seq_one_letter_code
_entity_poly.pdbx_strand_id
1 'polypeptide(L)'
;MGSSGLLSLLVLFIFLVNVQGPGLTDWLFAKRCPRIKEECAFKERDVCTKDRQCQDNKKCCVFSCGKKCFDVTQDVCEMPKETGPCMAFFRRWWYDKKNDTCSIFIYGGCQGNNNNFQSKTNCLNTCKKKRSCPKIRVRCPMDEIDQCTQHSECPKDMKCCMYSCGNKCVALKEGNSDTF
;
A
#
# COMPACT_ATOMS: atom_id res chain seq x y z
N MET A 1 -60.15 18.09 -2.19
CA MET A 1 -59.59 16.74 -1.93
C MET A 1 -58.50 16.47 -2.97
N GLY A 2 -57.28 16.99 -2.91
CA GLY A 2 -56.46 17.42 -1.77
C GLY A 2 -55.19 16.54 -1.68
N SER A 3 -54.36 16.57 -2.71
CA SER A 3 -52.89 16.35 -2.75
C SER A 3 -52.20 15.32 -1.82
N SER A 4 -52.85 14.24 -1.37
CA SER A 4 -52.26 13.37 -0.33
C SER A 4 -51.33 12.25 -0.86
N GLY A 5 -51.33 11.97 -2.16
CA GLY A 5 -50.51 10.88 -2.74
C GLY A 5 -49.08 11.28 -3.12
N LEU A 6 -48.89 12.52 -3.60
CA LEU A 6 -47.58 13.02 -4.04
C LEU A 6 -46.66 13.36 -2.87
N LEU A 7 -47.19 13.81 -1.73
CA LEU A 7 -46.41 14.06 -0.51
C LEU A 7 -45.84 12.76 0.08
N SER A 8 -46.55 11.64 0.01
CA SER A 8 -46.07 10.35 0.53
C SER A 8 -44.88 9.79 -0.29
N LEU A 9 -44.94 9.92 -1.61
CA LEU A 9 -43.84 9.57 -2.52
C LEU A 9 -42.62 10.50 -2.35
N LEU A 10 -42.85 11.80 -2.12
CA LEU A 10 -41.77 12.75 -1.84
C LEU A 10 -41.07 12.45 -0.51
N VAL A 11 -41.79 12.02 0.54
CA VAL A 11 -41.20 11.62 1.81
C VAL A 11 -40.38 10.33 1.67
N LEU A 12 -40.86 9.33 0.92
CA LEU A 12 -40.09 8.11 0.59
C LEU A 12 -38.84 8.39 -0.24
N PHE A 13 -38.92 9.33 -1.20
CA PHE A 13 -37.74 9.79 -1.93
C PHE A 13 -36.75 10.50 -1.01
N ILE A 14 -37.22 11.37 -0.11
CA ILE A 14 -36.36 12.04 0.89
C ILE A 14 -35.65 11.00 1.78
N PHE A 15 -36.31 9.90 2.19
CA PHE A 15 -35.64 8.83 2.92
C PHE A 15 -34.59 8.07 2.09
N LEU A 16 -34.82 7.89 0.78
CA LEU A 16 -33.86 7.24 -0.12
C LEU A 16 -32.66 8.12 -0.48
N VAL A 17 -32.83 9.45 -0.57
CA VAL A 17 -31.70 10.38 -0.85
C VAL A 17 -30.85 10.63 0.42
N ASN A 18 -31.39 10.35 1.61
CA ASN A 18 -30.67 10.55 2.89
C ASN A 18 -29.93 9.30 3.39
N VAL A 19 -29.97 8.16 2.70
CA VAL A 19 -29.03 7.06 2.97
C VAL A 19 -27.76 7.33 2.18
N GLN A 20 -26.89 8.15 2.76
CA GLN A 20 -25.47 8.22 2.39
C GLN A 20 -24.78 6.92 2.84
N GLY A 21 -25.15 5.81 2.19
CA GLY A 21 -24.44 4.55 2.27
C GLY A 21 -23.35 4.50 1.19
N PRO A 22 -22.25 3.78 1.43
CA PRO A 22 -21.23 3.54 0.41
C PRO A 22 -21.87 2.94 -0.85
N GLY A 23 -21.50 3.47 -2.02
CA GLY A 23 -22.16 3.18 -3.29
C GLY A 23 -22.04 1.72 -3.71
N LEU A 24 -22.94 1.27 -4.58
CA LEU A 24 -23.03 -0.12 -5.09
C LEU A 24 -21.68 -0.65 -5.66
N THR A 25 -20.78 0.24 -6.10
CA THR A 25 -19.44 -0.07 -6.60
C THR A 25 -18.44 -0.47 -5.52
N ASP A 26 -18.63 -0.04 -4.25
CA ASP A 26 -17.75 -0.37 -3.13
C ASP A 26 -17.86 -1.85 -2.72
N TRP A 27 -18.98 -2.50 -3.06
CA TRP A 27 -19.21 -3.90 -2.76
C TRP A 27 -18.51 -4.85 -3.74
N LEU A 28 -18.32 -4.41 -5.00
CA LEU A 28 -17.70 -5.23 -6.05
C LEU A 28 -16.19 -5.41 -5.87
N PHE A 29 -15.52 -4.51 -5.15
CA PHE A 29 -14.08 -4.57 -4.89
C PHE A 29 -13.75 -4.25 -3.44
N ALA A 30 -14.20 -5.09 -2.51
CA ALA A 30 -13.81 -4.95 -1.11
C ALA A 30 -12.28 -4.94 -0.95
N LYS A 31 -11.70 -3.75 -0.72
CA LYS A 31 -10.25 -3.58 -0.55
C LYS A 31 -9.74 -4.46 0.58
N ARG A 32 -8.60 -5.11 0.36
CA ARG A 32 -7.97 -6.03 1.32
C ARG A 32 -6.87 -5.30 2.08
N CYS A 33 -6.54 -5.80 3.27
CA CYS A 33 -5.37 -5.33 4.00
C CYS A 33 -4.10 -5.44 3.14
N PRO A 34 -3.14 -4.51 3.29
CA PRO A 34 -1.82 -4.64 2.69
C PRO A 34 -1.18 -5.98 3.09
N ARG A 35 -0.57 -6.67 2.13
CA ARG A 35 0.22 -7.89 2.42
C ARG A 35 1.64 -7.49 2.80
N ILE A 36 1.86 -7.28 4.09
CA ILE A 36 3.18 -6.94 4.63
C ILE A 36 3.87 -8.23 5.07
N LYS A 37 5.04 -8.50 4.52
CA LYS A 37 5.89 -9.62 4.94
C LYS A 37 6.83 -9.11 6.03
N GLU A 38 6.55 -9.43 7.28
CA GLU A 38 7.32 -8.95 8.43
C GLU A 38 8.07 -10.08 9.11
N GLU A 39 9.36 -9.87 9.35
CA GLU A 39 10.12 -10.59 10.36
C GLU A 39 10.09 -9.78 11.67
N CYS A 40 9.55 -10.38 12.72
CA CYS A 40 9.26 -9.73 14.00
C CYS A 40 10.39 -9.98 14.99
N ALA A 41 10.92 -8.92 15.59
CA ALA A 41 11.75 -9.07 16.79
C ALA A 41 10.89 -9.36 18.02
N PHE A 42 9.67 -8.79 18.06
CA PHE A 42 8.69 -9.02 19.11
C PHE A 42 7.27 -8.84 18.58
N LYS A 43 6.28 -9.41 19.27
CA LYS A 43 4.87 -9.24 18.94
C LYS A 43 4.34 -7.94 19.57
N GLU A 44 3.68 -7.10 18.78
CA GLU A 44 2.95 -5.94 19.31
C GLU A 44 1.57 -6.33 19.86
N ARG A 45 1.03 -5.50 20.76
CA ARG A 45 -0.33 -5.69 21.30
C ARG A 45 -1.35 -5.54 20.18
N ASP A 46 -2.27 -6.50 20.11
CA ASP A 46 -3.41 -6.46 19.21
C ASP A 46 -4.43 -5.41 19.70
N VAL A 47 -4.73 -4.41 18.87
CA VAL A 47 -5.77 -3.39 19.09
C VAL A 47 -7.15 -3.90 18.68
N CYS A 48 -7.18 -4.80 17.70
CA CYS A 48 -8.40 -5.44 17.20
C CYS A 48 -8.14 -6.93 16.96
N THR A 49 -9.22 -7.70 16.84
CA THR A 49 -9.19 -9.11 16.44
C THR A 49 -10.02 -9.39 15.19
N LYS A 50 -11.02 -8.54 14.92
CA LYS A 50 -11.97 -8.64 13.79
C LYS A 50 -12.29 -7.25 13.24
N ASP A 51 -12.63 -7.15 11.96
CA ASP A 51 -12.97 -5.90 11.28
C ASP A 51 -14.10 -5.13 11.98
N ARG A 52 -15.12 -5.83 12.48
CA ARG A 52 -16.26 -5.21 13.19
C ARG A 52 -15.90 -4.43 14.47
N GLN A 53 -14.69 -4.61 15.00
CA GLN A 53 -14.21 -3.85 16.17
C GLN A 53 -13.63 -2.49 15.77
N CYS A 54 -13.43 -2.27 14.47
CA CYS A 54 -12.88 -1.06 13.92
C CYS A 54 -14.01 -0.13 13.45
N GLN A 55 -13.91 1.16 13.81
CA GLN A 55 -14.85 2.19 13.39
C GLN A 55 -14.61 2.62 11.94
N ASP A 56 -15.53 3.36 11.35
CA ASP A 56 -15.39 3.98 10.01
C ASP A 56 -15.11 2.99 8.88
N ASN A 57 -15.69 1.78 8.94
CA ASN A 57 -15.45 0.71 7.97
C ASN A 57 -13.97 0.30 7.81
N LYS A 58 -13.13 0.63 8.79
CA LYS A 58 -11.73 0.20 8.85
C LYS A 58 -11.64 -1.32 9.00
N LYS A 59 -10.54 -1.90 8.55
CA LYS A 59 -10.26 -3.33 8.67
C LYS A 59 -9.23 -3.62 9.75
N CYS A 60 -9.31 -4.80 10.33
CA CYS A 60 -8.35 -5.28 11.31
C CYS A 60 -7.19 -5.97 10.59
N CYS A 61 -6.13 -5.21 10.34
CA CYS A 61 -4.97 -5.63 9.55
C CYS A 61 -3.76 -5.90 10.44
N VAL A 62 -2.80 -6.70 9.95
CA VAL A 62 -1.56 -7.01 10.68
C VAL A 62 -0.45 -6.02 10.28
N PHE A 63 0.12 -5.33 11.27
CA PHE A 63 1.23 -4.37 11.13
C PHE A 63 2.17 -4.46 12.32
N SER A 64 3.49 -4.41 12.08
CA SER A 64 4.52 -4.61 13.11
C SER A 64 4.19 -5.77 14.06
N CYS A 65 3.67 -6.86 13.49
CA CYS A 65 3.34 -8.10 14.18
C CYS A 65 2.26 -7.97 15.26
N GLY A 66 1.41 -6.95 15.16
CA GLY A 66 0.18 -6.80 15.93
C GLY A 66 -0.99 -6.44 15.01
N LYS A 67 -2.22 -6.67 15.46
CA LYS A 67 -3.43 -6.33 14.72
C LYS A 67 -3.89 -4.91 15.03
N LYS A 68 -4.07 -4.06 14.02
CA LYS A 68 -4.49 -2.66 14.15
C LYS A 68 -5.63 -2.35 13.20
N CYS A 69 -6.52 -1.45 13.62
CA CYS A 69 -7.57 -0.92 12.75
C CYS A 69 -6.96 0.02 11.71
N PHE A 70 -7.29 -0.19 10.44
CA PHE A 70 -6.69 0.53 9.33
C PHE A 70 -7.70 0.85 8.24
N ASP A 71 -7.62 2.08 7.75
CA ASP A 71 -8.32 2.50 6.56
C ASP A 71 -7.58 1.98 5.33
N VAL A 72 -8.15 0.97 4.68
CA VAL A 72 -7.59 0.30 3.50
C VAL A 72 -7.53 1.19 2.25
N THR A 73 -8.03 2.42 2.32
CA THR A 73 -7.86 3.43 1.27
C THR A 73 -6.55 4.21 1.39
N GLN A 74 -5.92 4.21 2.57
CA GLN A 74 -4.66 4.90 2.81
C GLN A 74 -3.46 4.03 2.38
N ASP A 75 -2.38 4.69 1.94
CA ASP A 75 -1.10 4.03 1.71
C ASP A 75 -0.18 4.27 2.92
N VAL A 76 0.22 3.17 3.56
CA VAL A 76 1.15 3.17 4.69
C VAL A 76 2.45 3.89 4.34
N CYS A 77 2.92 3.76 3.11
CA CYS A 77 4.21 4.27 2.68
C CYS A 77 4.18 5.77 2.36
N GLU A 78 3.00 6.39 2.38
CA GLU A 78 2.82 7.83 2.18
C GLU A 78 2.56 8.59 3.49
N MET A 79 2.33 7.88 4.60
CA MET A 79 2.08 8.49 5.90
C MET A 79 3.35 9.11 6.49
N PRO A 80 3.26 10.17 7.31
CA PRO A 80 4.41 10.73 8.01
C PRO A 80 4.88 9.79 9.14
N LYS A 81 6.12 9.96 9.62
CA LYS A 81 6.50 9.40 10.92
C LYS A 81 5.66 10.01 12.03
N GLU A 82 5.27 9.19 13.01
CA GLU A 82 4.45 9.64 14.13
C GLU A 82 4.92 8.98 15.43
N THR A 83 5.48 9.79 16.33
CA THR A 83 5.98 9.31 17.63
C THR A 83 4.83 8.85 18.54
N GLY A 84 3.65 9.44 18.42
CA GLY A 84 2.54 9.22 19.34
C GLY A 84 2.75 9.90 20.70
N PRO A 85 1.76 9.85 21.61
CA PRO A 85 1.78 10.59 22.86
C PRO A 85 2.50 9.88 24.02
N CYS A 86 2.75 8.58 23.89
CA CYS A 86 3.48 7.83 24.93
C CYS A 86 4.98 8.17 24.92
N MET A 87 5.66 7.96 26.06
CA MET A 87 7.04 8.40 26.29
C MET A 87 8.08 7.26 26.28
N ALA A 88 7.73 6.08 25.76
CA ALA A 88 8.72 5.01 25.59
C ALA A 88 9.72 5.36 24.47
N PHE A 89 10.86 4.67 24.46
CA PHE A 89 11.94 4.93 23.50
C PHE A 89 12.14 3.74 22.56
N PHE A 90 11.19 3.51 21.65
CA PHE A 90 11.33 2.44 20.66
C PHE A 90 11.98 2.96 19.39
N ARG A 91 13.18 2.45 19.07
CA ARG A 91 13.82 2.70 17.77
C ARG A 91 13.06 1.94 16.68
N ARG A 92 12.48 2.68 15.73
CA ARG A 92 11.67 2.15 14.62
C ARG A 92 12.15 2.70 13.29
N TRP A 93 11.67 2.08 12.21
CA TRP A 93 11.91 2.52 10.85
C TRP A 93 10.61 3.07 10.25
N TRP A 94 10.70 4.18 9.55
CA TRP A 94 9.61 4.72 8.73
C TRP A 94 10.13 4.97 7.32
N TYR A 95 9.23 4.89 6.35
CA TYR A 95 9.52 5.22 4.97
C TYR A 95 9.46 6.72 4.75
N ASP A 96 10.61 7.31 4.45
CA ASP A 96 10.73 8.69 4.05
C ASP A 96 10.56 8.78 2.53
N LYS A 97 9.32 9.03 2.09
CA LYS A 97 8.98 9.17 0.68
C LYS A 97 9.80 10.26 -0.03
N LYS A 98 10.20 11.32 0.67
CA LYS A 98 11.01 12.40 0.08
C LYS A 98 12.40 11.91 -0.32
N ASN A 99 12.98 11.04 0.50
CA ASN A 99 14.33 10.51 0.30
C ASN A 99 14.34 9.09 -0.30
N ASP A 100 13.18 8.55 -0.68
CA ASP A 100 12.98 7.19 -1.22
C ASP A 100 13.71 6.10 -0.40
N THR A 101 13.66 6.23 0.93
CA THR A 101 14.43 5.35 1.82
C THR A 101 13.78 5.20 3.18
N CYS A 102 14.21 4.18 3.92
CA CYS A 102 13.77 3.95 5.28
C CYS A 102 14.74 4.60 6.27
N SER A 103 14.20 5.46 7.11
CA SER A 103 14.92 6.24 8.12
C SER A 103 14.49 5.83 9.52
N ILE A 104 15.36 6.04 10.50
CA ILE A 104 15.06 5.74 11.90
C ILE A 104 14.24 6.89 12.49
N PHE A 105 13.30 6.54 13.38
CA PHE A 105 12.65 7.47 14.29
C PHE A 105 12.40 6.82 15.65
N ILE A 106 12.03 7.64 16.62
CA ILE A 106 11.62 7.18 17.96
C ILE A 106 10.10 7.13 18.03
N TYR A 107 9.57 5.95 18.33
CA TYR A 107 8.16 5.71 18.58
C TYR A 107 7.92 5.60 20.09
N GLY A 108 6.93 6.35 20.55
CA GLY A 108 6.52 6.47 21.95
C GLY A 108 5.87 5.22 22.54
N GLY A 109 5.51 4.23 21.71
CA GLY A 109 4.98 2.94 22.14
C GLY A 109 3.46 2.82 22.11
N CYS A 110 2.72 3.90 21.86
CA CYS A 110 1.27 3.85 21.66
C CYS A 110 0.81 4.86 20.61
N GLN A 111 -0.37 4.57 20.04
CA GLN A 111 -0.97 5.33 18.94
C GLN A 111 0.01 5.45 17.75
N GLY A 112 0.04 6.57 17.05
CA GLY A 112 0.79 6.69 15.81
C GLY A 112 0.08 6.06 14.62
N ASN A 113 0.80 5.93 13.51
CA ASN A 113 0.31 5.31 12.29
C ASN A 113 1.17 4.10 11.86
N ASN A 114 0.81 3.50 10.73
CA ASN A 114 1.40 2.23 10.29
C ASN A 114 2.70 2.40 9.49
N ASN A 115 3.17 3.63 9.21
CA ASN A 115 4.52 3.86 8.68
C ASN A 115 5.56 3.72 9.80
N ASN A 116 5.57 2.53 10.40
CA ASN A 116 6.30 2.19 11.61
C ASN A 116 6.61 0.71 11.55
N PHE A 117 7.87 0.40 11.28
CA PHE A 117 8.39 -0.95 11.05
C PHE A 117 9.47 -1.28 12.08
N GLN A 118 9.51 -2.53 12.54
CA GLN A 118 10.53 -3.02 13.47
C GLN A 118 11.93 -3.11 12.84
N SER A 119 12.03 -3.31 11.53
CA SER A 119 13.30 -3.45 10.82
C SER A 119 13.35 -2.61 9.54
N LYS A 120 14.58 -2.20 9.15
CA LYS A 120 14.83 -1.50 7.88
C LYS A 120 14.37 -2.35 6.70
N THR A 121 14.63 -3.65 6.77
CA THR A 121 14.28 -4.62 5.72
C THR A 121 12.77 -4.71 5.53
N ASN A 122 11.98 -4.78 6.61
CA ASN A 122 10.52 -4.80 6.50
C ASN A 122 10.02 -3.49 5.88
N CYS A 123 10.55 -2.34 6.31
CA CYS A 123 10.19 -1.05 5.74
C CYS A 123 10.49 -0.98 4.23
N LEU A 124 11.71 -1.35 3.81
CA LEU A 124 12.12 -1.31 2.41
C LEU A 124 11.31 -2.30 1.56
N ASN A 125 11.11 -3.53 2.04
CA ASN A 125 10.34 -4.53 1.32
C ASN A 125 8.86 -4.14 1.14
N THR A 126 8.32 -3.38 2.10
CA THR A 126 6.93 -2.94 2.07
C THR A 126 6.75 -1.73 1.16
N CYS A 127 7.63 -0.73 1.31
CA CYS A 127 7.40 0.60 0.74
C CYS A 127 8.26 0.93 -0.45
N LYS A 128 9.47 0.37 -0.54
CA LYS A 128 10.33 0.67 -1.67
C LYS A 128 9.82 -0.08 -2.90
N LYS A 129 9.33 0.68 -3.87
CA LYS A 129 8.89 0.11 -5.16
C LYS A 129 10.06 -0.65 -5.78
N LYS A 130 9.84 -1.92 -6.09
CA LYS A 130 10.84 -2.71 -6.82
C LYS A 130 10.98 -2.12 -8.22
N ARG A 131 12.18 -1.63 -8.52
CA ARG A 131 12.54 -1.34 -9.90
C ARG A 131 12.50 -2.65 -10.71
N SER A 132 11.56 -2.72 -11.66
CA SER A 132 11.32 -3.89 -12.51
C SER A 132 11.66 -3.57 -13.96
N CYS A 133 12.05 -4.60 -14.70
CA CYS A 133 12.25 -4.48 -16.15
C CYS A 133 10.99 -3.93 -16.84
N PRO A 134 11.13 -3.05 -17.85
CA PRO A 134 10.01 -2.62 -18.67
C PRO A 134 9.31 -3.82 -19.31
N LYS A 135 7.99 -3.90 -19.21
CA LYS A 135 7.20 -4.93 -19.87
C LYS A 135 6.78 -4.43 -21.25
N ILE A 136 7.70 -4.45 -22.21
CA ILE A 136 7.40 -4.06 -23.59
C ILE A 136 6.94 -5.31 -24.34
N ARG A 137 5.71 -5.30 -24.86
CA ARG A 137 5.20 -6.34 -25.75
C ARG A 137 5.52 -5.95 -27.18
N VAL A 138 6.51 -6.58 -27.78
CA VAL A 138 6.77 -6.49 -29.22
C VAL A 138 6.84 -7.88 -29.81
N ARG A 139 6.38 -8.00 -31.06
CA ARG A 139 6.54 -9.22 -31.84
C ARG A 139 7.95 -9.20 -32.43
N CYS A 140 8.72 -10.25 -32.19
CA CYS A 140 10.07 -10.39 -32.67
C CYS A 140 10.08 -11.36 -33.86
N PRO A 141 10.29 -10.87 -35.10
CA PRO A 141 10.43 -11.74 -36.27
C PRO A 141 11.79 -12.45 -36.30
N MET A 142 12.80 -11.87 -35.65
CA MET A 142 14.10 -12.47 -35.36
C MET A 142 14.58 -12.05 -33.98
N ASP A 143 15.42 -12.88 -33.37
CA ASP A 143 16.08 -12.61 -32.10
C ASP A 143 17.28 -11.67 -32.32
N GLU A 144 17.41 -10.65 -31.47
CA GLU A 144 18.59 -9.79 -31.40
C GLU A 144 19.69 -10.45 -30.55
N ILE A 145 20.96 -10.09 -30.78
CA ILE A 145 22.07 -10.57 -29.95
C ILE A 145 21.95 -9.98 -28.54
N ASP A 146 21.98 -10.86 -27.54
CA ASP A 146 21.96 -10.49 -26.13
C ASP A 146 23.23 -9.73 -25.73
N GLN A 147 23.05 -8.56 -25.11
CA GLN A 147 24.13 -7.74 -24.55
C GLN A 147 24.49 -8.15 -23.12
N CYS A 148 23.59 -8.88 -22.46
CA CYS A 148 23.76 -9.41 -21.13
C CYS A 148 22.92 -10.68 -20.98
N THR A 149 23.30 -11.55 -20.06
CA THR A 149 22.53 -12.74 -19.68
C THR A 149 22.10 -12.69 -18.21
N GLN A 150 22.78 -11.86 -17.40
CA GLN A 150 22.55 -11.71 -15.96
C GLN A 150 22.66 -10.26 -15.51
N HIS A 151 21.97 -9.90 -14.42
CA HIS A 151 21.98 -8.53 -13.92
C HIS A 151 23.36 -8.02 -13.48
N SER A 152 24.25 -8.92 -13.05
CA SER A 152 25.62 -8.61 -12.61
C SER A 152 26.55 -8.15 -13.74
N GLU A 153 26.24 -8.46 -15.00
CA GLU A 153 27.00 -7.99 -16.17
C GLU A 153 26.72 -6.52 -16.49
N CYS A 154 25.65 -5.97 -15.93
CA CYS A 154 25.24 -4.60 -16.19
C CYS A 154 25.93 -3.62 -15.24
N PRO A 155 26.42 -2.48 -15.76
CA PRO A 155 27.09 -1.48 -14.94
C PRO A 155 26.13 -0.74 -13.99
N LYS A 156 26.63 -0.32 -12.83
CA LYS A 156 25.88 0.45 -11.82
C LYS A 156 24.61 -0.30 -11.34
N ASP A 157 23.49 0.41 -11.20
CA ASP A 157 22.19 -0.14 -10.78
C ASP A 157 21.31 -0.58 -11.97
N MET A 158 21.91 -0.80 -13.14
CA MET A 158 21.17 -1.29 -14.32
C MET A 158 20.86 -2.78 -14.15
N LYS A 159 19.76 -3.23 -14.75
CA LYS A 159 19.43 -4.66 -14.79
C LYS A 159 19.41 -5.15 -16.21
N CYS A 160 19.87 -6.38 -16.39
CA CYS A 160 19.67 -7.13 -17.61
C CYS A 160 18.18 -7.44 -17.77
N CYS A 161 17.56 -6.87 -18.78
CA CYS A 161 16.14 -6.94 -19.03
C CYS A 161 15.89 -7.33 -20.48
N MET A 162 14.87 -8.15 -20.72
CA MET A 162 14.35 -8.34 -22.06
C MET A 162 13.82 -6.99 -22.56
N TYR A 163 14.47 -6.44 -23.57
CA TYR A 163 14.11 -5.14 -24.14
C TYR A 163 14.08 -5.28 -25.65
N SER A 164 12.88 -5.13 -26.21
CA SER A 164 12.58 -5.53 -27.58
C SER A 164 12.79 -7.02 -27.81
N CYS A 165 13.77 -7.40 -28.62
CA CYS A 165 14.00 -8.78 -29.07
C CYS A 165 15.31 -9.37 -28.57
N GLY A 166 15.86 -8.83 -27.47
CA GLY A 166 17.07 -9.35 -26.82
C GLY A 166 17.25 -8.78 -25.42
N ASN A 167 18.18 -9.37 -24.67
CA ASN A 167 18.53 -8.95 -23.32
C ASN A 167 19.50 -7.77 -23.35
N LYS A 168 19.12 -6.67 -22.71
CA LYS A 168 19.90 -5.43 -22.66
C LYS A 168 20.00 -4.90 -21.25
N CYS A 169 21.08 -4.20 -20.95
CA CYS A 169 21.22 -3.48 -19.69
C CYS A 169 20.35 -2.23 -19.72
N VAL A 170 19.30 -2.21 -18.90
CA VAL A 170 18.33 -1.13 -18.84
C VAL A 170 18.42 -0.43 -17.49
N ALA A 171 18.52 0.90 -17.53
CA ALA A 171 18.32 1.72 -16.34
C ALA A 171 16.84 1.63 -15.94
N LEU A 172 16.58 0.97 -14.83
CA LEU A 172 15.20 0.74 -14.41
C LEU A 172 14.58 2.05 -13.95
N LYS A 173 13.46 2.41 -14.57
CA LYS A 173 12.55 3.42 -14.04
C LYS A 173 11.70 2.80 -12.94
N GLU A 174 11.23 3.62 -12.01
CA GLU A 174 10.24 3.17 -11.04
C GLU A 174 9.03 2.61 -11.79
N GLY A 175 8.65 1.37 -11.47
CA GLY A 175 7.55 0.71 -12.15
C GLY A 175 6.25 1.43 -11.81
N ASN A 176 5.72 2.20 -12.76
CA ASN A 176 4.29 2.44 -12.79
C ASN A 176 3.66 1.21 -13.43
N SER A 177 2.87 0.45 -12.66
CA SER A 177 2.15 -0.72 -13.19
C SER A 177 0.99 -0.33 -14.11
N ASP A 178 0.78 0.96 -14.36
CA ASP A 178 -0.33 1.48 -15.13
C ASP A 178 0.19 2.36 -16.27
N THR A 179 0.48 1.74 -17.41
CA THR A 179 0.27 2.35 -18.73
C THR A 179 0.20 1.24 -19.78
N PHE A 180 -0.91 1.28 -20.54
CA PHE A 180 -1.37 0.42 -21.64
C PHE A 180 -2.17 -0.82 -21.24
#